data_AF-A0A166ERD4-F1
#
_entry.id   AF-A0A166ERD4-F1
#
_cell.length_a   1.000
_cell.length_b   1.000
_cell.length_c   1.000
_cell.angle_alpha   90.00
_cell.angle_beta   90.00
_cell.angle_gamma   90.00
#
_symmetry.space_group_name_H-M   'P 1'
#
loop_
_entity.id
_entity.type
_entity.pdbx_description
1 polymer ?
#
loop_
_entity_poly.entity_id
_entity_poly.type
_entity_poly.pdbx_seq_one_letter_code
_entity_poly.pdbx_strand_id
1 'polypeptide(L)'
;MIKINLVKVITGQDLINDMIEKYGSIEQLEKLLEKDKNNGEMFSDLEDWKFFGENPEDEITDITTILTDKLTLTNIELELLNFIKNNNPSSIRELSRLINEDVSNTQRRISRLEQEGLLNLKEGIKNSKIPVVTYDKIEIAI
;
A
#
# COMPACT_ATOMS: atom_id res chain seq x y z
N MET A 1 -14.73 17.87 -0.01
CA MET A 1 -14.15 16.55 0.29
C MET A 1 -13.07 16.30 -0.75
N ILE A 2 -11.82 16.28 -0.33
CA ILE A 2 -10.65 16.08 -1.19
C ILE A 2 -10.46 14.57 -1.36
N LYS A 3 -10.24 14.14 -2.61
CA LYS A 3 -9.97 12.74 -2.95
C LYS A 3 -8.50 12.59 -3.29
N ILE A 4 -7.80 11.71 -2.57
CA ILE A 4 -6.40 11.37 -2.81
C ILE A 4 -6.36 9.91 -3.27
N ASN A 5 -5.89 9.67 -4.48
CA ASN A 5 -5.65 8.33 -5.00
C ASN A 5 -4.16 7.98 -4.83
N LEU A 6 -3.91 6.86 -4.18
CA LEU A 6 -2.61 6.20 -4.12
C LEU A 6 -2.61 5.11 -5.18
N VAL A 7 -1.85 5.34 -6.25
CA VAL A 7 -1.83 4.48 -7.43
C VAL A 7 -0.57 3.63 -7.40
N LYS A 8 -0.74 2.31 -7.41
CA LYS A 8 0.32 1.30 -7.44
C LYS A 8 0.19 0.53 -8.76
N VAL A 9 1.29 0.38 -9.48
CA VAL A 9 1.33 -0.50 -10.65
C VAL A 9 1.91 -1.83 -10.20
N ILE A 10 1.16 -2.91 -10.40
CA ILE A 10 1.57 -4.27 -10.08
C ILE A 10 1.46 -5.14 -11.33
N THR A 11 2.15 -6.27 -11.34
CA THR A 11 1.95 -7.28 -12.37
C THR A 11 0.80 -8.22 -12.01
N GLY A 12 0.25 -8.93 -12.99
CA GLY A 12 -0.66 -10.05 -12.75
C GLY A 12 -0.05 -11.10 -11.82
N GLN A 13 1.26 -11.33 -11.91
CA GLN A 13 1.99 -12.22 -11.02
C GLN A 13 2.01 -11.74 -9.57
N ASP A 14 2.19 -10.43 -9.33
CA ASP A 14 2.12 -9.85 -7.99
C ASP A 14 0.72 -10.01 -7.39
N LEU A 15 -0.34 -9.76 -8.18
CA LEU A 15 -1.73 -9.95 -7.76
C LEU A 15 -1.97 -11.41 -7.34
N ILE A 16 -1.51 -12.37 -8.14
CA ILE A 16 -1.65 -13.79 -7.82
C ILE A 16 -0.97 -14.13 -6.50
N ASN A 17 0.22 -13.57 -6.25
CA ASN A 17 0.92 -13.79 -4.98
C ASN A 17 0.11 -13.25 -3.79
N ASP A 18 -0.45 -12.03 -3.92
CA ASP A 18 -1.31 -11.43 -2.90
C ASP A 18 -2.57 -12.30 -2.65
N MET A 19 -3.15 -12.88 -3.71
CA MET A 19 -4.31 -13.78 -3.59
C MET A 19 -3.95 -15.14 -2.98
N ILE A 20 -2.76 -15.67 -3.25
CA ILE A 20 -2.24 -16.87 -2.58
C ILE A 20 -2.08 -16.60 -1.08
N GLU A 21 -1.57 -15.43 -0.69
CA GLU A 21 -1.49 -15.06 0.73
C GLU A 21 -2.88 -14.92 1.37
N LYS A 22 -3.85 -14.34 0.66
CA LYS A 22 -5.22 -14.09 1.15
C LYS A 22 -6.06 -15.37 1.25
N TYR A 23 -6.01 -16.24 0.24
CA TYR A 23 -6.92 -17.36 0.09
C TYR A 23 -6.25 -18.73 0.07
N GLY A 24 -4.93 -18.81 -0.01
CA GLY A 24 -4.16 -20.05 -0.09
C GLY A 24 -4.07 -20.62 -1.51
N SER A 25 -5.21 -20.86 -2.18
CA SER A 25 -5.24 -21.31 -3.58
C SER A 25 -6.55 -20.94 -4.29
N ILE A 26 -6.54 -20.99 -5.62
CA ILE A 26 -7.73 -20.70 -6.43
C ILE A 26 -8.88 -21.67 -6.11
N GLU A 27 -8.59 -22.96 -5.87
CA GLU A 27 -9.62 -23.94 -5.49
C GLU A 27 -10.19 -23.67 -4.09
N GLN A 28 -9.40 -23.07 -3.19
CA GLN A 28 -9.90 -22.65 -1.88
C GLN A 28 -10.85 -21.45 -2.03
N LEU A 29 -10.50 -20.48 -2.87
CA LEU A 29 -11.37 -19.35 -3.19
C LEU A 29 -12.69 -19.81 -3.82
N GLU A 30 -12.66 -20.74 -4.78
CA GLU A 30 -13.87 -21.32 -5.37
C GLU A 30 -14.77 -21.98 -4.30
N LYS A 31 -14.19 -22.77 -3.40
CA LYS A 31 -14.92 -23.39 -2.28
C LYS A 31 -15.49 -22.38 -1.29
N LEU A 32 -14.81 -21.26 -1.06
CA LEU A 32 -15.30 -20.18 -0.21
C LEU A 32 -16.51 -19.49 -0.88
N LEU A 33 -16.41 -19.20 -2.17
CA LEU A 33 -17.49 -18.59 -2.95
C LEU A 33 -18.71 -19.52 -3.07
N GLU A 34 -18.52 -20.85 -3.14
CA GLU A 34 -19.64 -21.80 -3.09
C GLU A 34 -20.46 -21.70 -1.79
N LYS A 35 -19.80 -21.37 -0.68
CA LYS A 35 -20.44 -21.19 0.64
C LYS A 35 -21.08 -19.81 0.77
N ASP A 36 -20.50 -18.79 0.15
CA ASP A 36 -21.00 -17.41 0.14
C ASP A 36 -21.08 -16.85 -1.28
N LYS A 37 -22.11 -17.30 -2.02
CA LYS A 37 -22.26 -17.03 -3.47
C LYS A 37 -22.52 -15.57 -3.81
N ASN A 38 -22.86 -14.75 -2.83
CA ASN A 38 -23.15 -13.33 -3.03
C ASN A 38 -21.97 -12.43 -2.65
N ASN A 39 -20.82 -13.04 -2.32
CA ASN A 39 -19.62 -12.28 -2.00
C ASN A 39 -19.01 -11.71 -3.28
N GLY A 40 -19.40 -10.47 -3.61
CA GLY A 40 -18.94 -9.77 -4.82
C GLY A 40 -17.43 -9.56 -4.88
N GLU A 41 -16.76 -9.42 -3.72
CA GLU A 41 -15.31 -9.30 -3.64
C GLU A 41 -14.64 -10.63 -4.05
N MET A 42 -15.05 -11.74 -3.45
CA MET A 42 -14.52 -13.07 -3.81
C MET A 42 -14.80 -13.45 -5.27
N PHE A 43 -15.94 -13.00 -5.81
CA PHE A 43 -16.26 -13.20 -7.22
C PHE A 43 -15.28 -12.44 -8.13
N SER A 44 -15.05 -11.15 -7.85
CA SER A 44 -14.08 -10.33 -8.59
C SER A 44 -12.68 -10.91 -8.48
N ASP A 45 -12.24 -11.25 -7.27
CA ASP A 45 -10.92 -11.82 -7.02
C ASP A 45 -10.72 -13.14 -7.80
N LEU A 46 -11.76 -13.96 -7.94
CA LEU A 46 -11.69 -15.21 -8.70
C LEU A 46 -11.57 -14.96 -10.21
N GLU A 47 -12.33 -13.99 -10.75
CA GLU A 47 -12.23 -13.62 -12.16
C GLU A 47 -10.84 -13.06 -12.48
N ASP A 48 -10.33 -12.17 -11.64
CA ASP A 48 -9.01 -11.58 -11.77
C ASP A 48 -7.92 -12.64 -11.67
N TRP A 49 -7.99 -13.57 -10.70
CA TRP A 49 -7.02 -14.67 -10.58
C TRP A 49 -6.98 -15.50 -11.88
N LYS A 50 -8.15 -15.87 -12.43
CA LYS A 50 -8.20 -16.66 -13.66
C LYS A 50 -7.59 -15.90 -14.84
N PHE A 51 -7.94 -14.62 -14.99
CA PHE A 51 -7.44 -13.79 -16.08
C PHE A 51 -5.92 -13.60 -16.00
N PHE A 52 -5.40 -13.17 -14.87
CA PHE A 52 -3.97 -12.89 -14.69
C PHE A 52 -3.14 -14.17 -14.54
N GLY A 53 -3.75 -15.29 -14.16
CA GLY A 53 -3.10 -16.61 -14.22
C GLY A 53 -2.68 -17.00 -15.63
N GLU A 54 -3.42 -16.56 -16.64
CA GLU A 54 -3.07 -16.73 -18.05
C GLU A 54 -2.20 -15.58 -18.59
N ASN A 55 -2.24 -14.41 -17.94
CA ASN A 55 -1.53 -13.18 -18.35
C ASN A 55 -0.71 -12.59 -17.17
N PRO A 56 0.30 -13.31 -16.63
CA PRO A 56 0.99 -12.90 -15.41
C PRO A 56 1.86 -11.65 -15.57
N GLU A 57 2.26 -11.33 -16.80
CA GLU A 57 3.10 -10.16 -17.12
C GLU A 57 2.28 -8.88 -17.36
N ASP A 58 0.94 -8.98 -17.41
CA ASP A 58 0.09 -7.81 -17.65
C ASP A 58 0.14 -6.87 -16.44
N GLU A 59 0.23 -5.57 -16.70
CA GLU A 59 0.23 -4.53 -15.67
C GLU A 59 -1.20 -4.20 -15.22
N ILE A 60 -1.37 -4.08 -13.90
CA ILE A 60 -2.61 -3.73 -13.23
C ILE A 60 -2.38 -2.46 -12.44
N THR A 61 -3.33 -1.54 -12.55
CA THR A 61 -3.35 -0.33 -11.73
C THR A 61 -4.22 -0.56 -10.51
N ASP A 62 -3.59 -0.78 -9.36
CA ASP A 62 -4.25 -0.82 -8.06
C ASP A 62 -4.37 0.60 -7.49
N ILE A 63 -5.57 0.98 -7.06
CA ILE A 63 -5.88 2.34 -6.60
C ILE A 63 -6.52 2.30 -5.22
N THR A 64 -5.78 2.78 -4.23
CA THR A 64 -6.33 3.07 -2.91
C THR A 64 -6.82 4.52 -2.84
N THR A 65 -8.10 4.72 -2.55
CA THR A 65 -8.70 6.06 -2.41
C THR A 65 -8.79 6.48 -0.94
N ILE A 66 -8.22 7.63 -0.60
CA ILE A 66 -8.40 8.32 0.68
C ILE A 66 -9.32 9.51 0.48
N LEU A 67 -10.37 9.61 1.30
CA LEU A 67 -11.27 10.75 1.33
C LEU A 67 -10.99 11.58 2.59
N THR A 68 -10.66 12.85 2.42
CA THR A 68 -10.31 13.74 3.53
C THR A 68 -10.86 15.15 3.31
N ASP A 69 -11.16 15.88 4.38
CA ASP A 69 -11.54 17.29 4.30
C ASP A 69 -10.34 18.24 4.42
N LYS A 70 -9.14 17.71 4.65
CA LYS A 70 -7.91 18.49 4.84
C LYS A 70 -6.79 17.89 4.00
N LEU A 71 -6.13 18.75 3.20
CA LEU A 71 -4.91 18.39 2.50
C LEU A 71 -3.71 18.76 3.37
N THR A 72 -3.02 17.72 3.83
CA THR A 72 -1.89 17.77 4.76
C THR A 72 -0.53 17.50 4.12
N LEU A 73 -0.55 17.19 2.81
CA LEU A 73 0.61 16.98 1.96
C LEU A 73 1.21 18.33 1.56
N THR A 74 2.23 18.79 2.30
CA THR A 74 3.10 19.85 1.81
C THR A 74 4.24 19.26 0.99
N ASN A 75 5.07 20.10 0.36
CA ASN A 75 6.26 19.65 -0.36
C ASN A 75 7.18 18.81 0.53
N ILE A 76 7.29 19.13 1.83
CA ILE A 76 8.13 18.37 2.77
C ILE A 76 7.61 16.94 2.95
N GLU A 77 6.29 16.76 3.07
CA GLU A 77 5.71 15.42 3.17
C GLU A 77 5.88 14.63 1.87
N LEU A 78 5.69 15.27 0.71
CA LEU A 78 5.89 14.64 -0.59
C LEU A 78 7.36 14.19 -0.78
N GLU A 79 8.31 15.05 -0.42
CA GLU A 79 9.74 14.72 -0.43
C GLU A 79 10.07 13.57 0.53
N LEU A 80 9.50 13.57 1.73
CA LEU A 80 9.70 12.51 2.71
C LEU A 80 9.16 11.16 2.21
N LEU A 81 7.96 11.13 1.64
CA LEU A 81 7.35 9.93 1.06
C LEU A 81 8.20 9.40 -0.10
N ASN A 82 8.62 10.28 -1.01
CA ASN A 82 9.51 9.91 -2.10
C ASN A 82 10.87 9.40 -1.59
N PHE A 83 11.41 10.01 -0.54
CA PHE A 83 12.67 9.57 0.06
C PHE A 83 12.54 8.16 0.65
N ILE A 84 11.47 7.89 1.41
CA ILE A 84 11.20 6.57 2.00
C ILE A 84 11.09 5.52 0.90
N LYS A 85 10.32 5.80 -0.15
CA LYS A 85 10.12 4.89 -1.29
C LYS A 85 11.44 4.47 -1.94
N ASN A 86 12.35 5.42 -2.13
CA ASN A 86 13.59 5.18 -2.87
C ASN A 86 14.74 4.65 -1.99
N ASN A 87 14.74 4.92 -0.69
CA ASN A 87 15.85 4.56 0.21
C ASN A 87 15.52 3.38 1.14
N ASN A 88 14.26 2.96 1.25
CA ASN A 88 13.82 1.80 2.04
C ASN A 88 14.46 1.73 3.45
N PRO A 89 14.31 2.77 4.28
CA PRO A 89 14.94 2.82 5.60
C PRO A 89 14.47 1.65 6.48
N SER A 90 15.38 0.99 7.16
CA SER A 90 15.12 -0.14 8.06
C SER A 90 14.46 0.25 9.39
N SER A 91 14.32 1.55 9.68
CA SER A 91 13.55 2.07 10.82
C SER A 91 13.32 3.57 10.75
N ILE A 92 12.39 4.10 11.54
CA ILE A 92 12.21 5.56 11.75
C ILE A 92 13.50 6.24 12.24
N ARG A 93 14.31 5.55 13.06
CA ARG A 93 15.58 6.08 13.57
C ARG A 93 16.65 6.18 12.48
N GLU A 94 16.67 5.22 11.56
CA GLU A 94 17.56 5.31 10.40
C GLU A 94 17.11 6.43 9.47
N LEU A 95 15.81 6.50 9.17
CA LEU A 95 15.24 7.57 8.37
C LEU A 95 15.62 8.96 8.90
N SER A 96 15.48 9.19 10.21
CA SER A 96 15.82 10.47 10.83
C SER A 96 17.30 10.84 10.63
N ARG A 97 18.20 9.84 10.66
CA ARG A 97 19.63 10.05 10.38
C ARG A 97 19.88 10.38 8.91
N LEU A 98 19.19 9.68 8.00
CA LEU A 98 19.32 9.88 6.55
C LEU A 98 18.88 11.29 6.12
N ILE A 99 17.82 11.82 6.74
CA ILE A 99 17.31 13.17 6.44
C ILE A 99 17.89 14.26 7.36
N ASN A 100 18.83 13.90 8.23
CA ASN A 100 19.44 14.80 9.22
C ASN A 100 18.42 15.56 10.10
N GLU A 101 17.37 14.87 10.56
CA GLU A 101 16.32 15.40 11.44
C GLU A 101 16.32 14.68 12.80
N ASP A 102 15.80 15.37 13.83
CA ASP A 102 15.56 14.76 15.13
C ASP A 102 14.57 13.58 15.04
N VAL A 103 14.83 12.53 15.82
CA VAL A 103 14.03 11.29 15.81
C VAL A 103 12.60 11.56 16.28
N SER A 104 12.40 12.44 17.26
CA SER A 104 11.06 12.77 17.78
C SER A 104 10.23 13.50 16.73
N ASN A 105 10.83 14.44 15.99
CA ASN A 105 10.19 15.12 14.87
C ASN A 105 9.83 14.13 13.75
N THR A 106 10.80 13.29 13.35
CA THR A 106 10.61 12.28 12.30
C THR A 106 9.47 11.33 12.69
N GLN A 107 9.48 10.82 13.93
CA GLN A 107 8.44 9.92 14.43
C GLN A 107 7.05 10.56 14.39
N ARG A 108 6.92 11.83 14.81
CA ARG A 108 5.64 12.55 14.71
C ARG A 108 5.13 12.66 13.28
N ARG A 109 6.01 13.01 12.32
CA ARG A 109 5.64 13.11 10.90
C ARG A 109 5.20 11.75 10.35
N ILE A 110 5.97 10.70 10.63
CA ILE A 110 5.68 9.34 10.15
C ILE A 110 4.38 8.80 10.73
N SER A 111 4.14 8.96 12.03
CA SER A 111 2.87 8.54 12.65
C SER A 111 1.67 9.30 12.10
N ARG A 112 1.84 10.58 11.75
CA ARG A 112 0.78 11.36 11.10
C ARG A 112 0.48 10.86 9.69
N LEU A 113 1.51 10.62 8.88
CA LEU A 113 1.34 10.08 7.53
C LEU A 113 0.71 8.68 7.54
N GLU A 114 1.08 7.84 8.52
CA GLU A 114 0.44 6.53 8.75
C GLU A 114 -1.06 6.69 9.08
N GLN A 115 -1.40 7.59 10.01
CA GLN A 115 -2.79 7.88 10.37
C GLN A 115 -3.63 8.42 9.21
N GLU A 116 -2.99 9.18 8.31
CA GLU A 116 -3.61 9.70 7.10
C GLU A 116 -3.72 8.64 5.98
N GLY A 117 -3.16 7.43 6.17
CA GLY A 117 -3.15 6.36 5.18
C GLY A 117 -2.12 6.53 4.07
N LEU A 118 -1.22 7.50 4.19
CA LEU A 118 -0.21 7.87 3.19
C LEU A 118 1.05 7.00 3.25
N LEU A 119 1.22 6.19 4.29
CA LEU A 119 2.25 5.15 4.37
C LEU A 119 1.84 4.08 5.37
N ASN A 120 2.54 2.95 5.36
CA ASN A 120 2.35 1.87 6.32
C ASN A 120 3.58 1.74 7.24
N LEU A 121 3.38 1.25 8.46
CA LEU A 121 4.47 0.84 9.35
C LEU A 121 4.52 -0.68 9.46
N LYS A 122 5.62 -1.28 9.01
CA LYS A 122 5.91 -2.70 9.23
C LYS A 122 6.71 -2.88 10.53
N GLU A 123 6.52 -4.04 11.17
CA GLU A 123 7.38 -4.44 12.29
C GLU A 123 8.78 -4.80 11.80
N GLY A 124 9.79 -4.25 12.47
CA GLY A 124 11.19 -4.53 12.24
C GLY A 124 11.85 -5.22 13.43
N ILE A 125 13.18 -5.37 13.34
CA ILE A 125 13.98 -6.01 14.38
C ILE A 125 13.84 -5.24 15.71
N LYS A 126 13.69 -5.97 16.83
CA LYS A 126 13.58 -5.39 18.19
C LYS A 126 12.43 -4.38 18.33
N ASN A 127 11.26 -4.68 17.76
CA ASN A 127 10.07 -3.83 17.80
C ASN A 127 10.29 -2.44 17.16
N SER A 128 11.25 -2.32 16.25
CA SER A 128 11.39 -1.11 15.45
C SER A 128 10.22 -1.00 14.48
N LYS A 129 9.86 0.23 14.12
CA LYS A 129 8.86 0.50 13.08
C LYS A 129 9.57 0.91 11.80
N ILE A 130 9.23 0.24 10.71
CA ILE A 130 9.77 0.44 9.37
C ILE A 130 8.72 1.19 8.54
N PRO A 131 8.96 2.45 8.14
CA PRO A 131 8.04 3.16 7.25
C PRO A 131 8.16 2.65 5.82
N VAL A 132 7.02 2.35 5.21
CA VAL A 132 6.93 1.79 3.86
C VAL A 132 5.87 2.53 3.06
N VAL A 133 6.26 2.99 1.87
CA VAL A 133 5.36 3.54 0.86
C VAL A 133 5.06 2.44 -0.16
N THR A 134 3.80 2.10 -0.37
CA THR A 134 3.36 0.96 -1.18
C THR A 134 2.73 1.35 -2.51
N TYR A 135 2.86 2.61 -2.92
CA TYR A 135 2.28 3.14 -4.15
C TYR A 135 3.33 3.90 -4.96
N ASP A 136 3.03 4.09 -6.24
CA ASP A 136 3.91 4.72 -7.20
C ASP A 136 3.63 6.17 -7.46
N LYS A 137 2.35 6.54 -7.40
CA LYS A 137 1.87 7.87 -7.73
C LYS A 137 0.77 8.31 -6.77
N ILE A 138 0.73 9.62 -6.51
CA ILE A 138 -0.36 10.26 -5.79
C ILE A 138 -1.12 11.13 -6.80
N GLU A 139 -2.43 10.97 -6.87
CA GLU A 139 -3.32 11.86 -7.62
C GLU A 139 -4.28 12.55 -6.65
N ILE A 140 -4.45 13.87 -6.80
CA ILE A 140 -5.30 14.66 -5.91
C ILE A 140 -6.41 15.30 -6.76
N ALA A 141 -7.66 15.04 -6.39
CA ALA A 141 -8.83 15.68 -6.95
C ALA A 141 -9.53 16.55 -5.89
N ILE A 142 -9.87 17.78 -6.27
CA ILE A 142 -10.45 18.82 -5.41
C ILE A 142 -11.85 19.15 -5.91
#